data_AF-A0A2B6R0U6-F1
#
_entry.id   AF-A0A2B6R0U6-F1
#
_cell.length_a   1.000
_cell.length_b   1.000
_cell.length_c   1.000
_cell.angle_alpha   90.00
_cell.angle_beta   90.00
_cell.angle_gamma   90.00
#
_symmetry.space_group_name_H-M   'P 1'
#
loop_
_entity.id
_entity.type
_entity.pdbx_description
1 polymer ?
#
loop_
_entity_poly.entity_id
_entity_poly.type
_entity_poly.pdbx_seq_one_letter_code
_entity_poly.pdbx_strand_id
1 'polypeptide(L)' 'MKRHLLKKEWETYIQDYKNSGLSKGIWCQKQNLPVHRLYYWLKKLSPETEDQNKNERVNWISMNVPV' A
#
# COMPACT_ATOMS: atom_id res chain seq x y z
N MET A 1 -11.63 8.10 9.52
CA MET A 1 -10.51 7.46 10.27
C MET A 1 -9.18 7.95 9.70
N LYS A 2 -8.25 8.38 10.57
CA LYS A 2 -7.03 9.10 10.22
C LYS A 2 -6.05 8.21 9.43
N ARG A 3 -6.03 8.33 8.10
CA ARG A 3 -5.14 7.60 7.16
C ARG A 3 -3.64 7.67 7.54
N HIS A 4 -3.21 8.76 8.18
CA HIS A 4 -1.83 8.98 8.58
C HIS A 4 -1.36 8.09 9.74
N LEU A 5 -2.25 7.76 10.68
CA LEU A 5 -1.90 6.86 11.79
C LEU A 5 -1.63 5.44 11.27
N LEU A 6 -2.43 4.98 10.32
CA LEU A 6 -2.26 3.69 9.67
C LEU A 6 -0.90 3.57 8.97
N LYS A 7 -0.41 4.61 8.27
CA LYS A 7 0.88 4.51 7.56
C LYS A 7 2.04 4.24 8.52
N LYS A 8 2.13 4.99 9.62
CA LYS A 8 3.22 4.83 10.61
C LYS A 8 3.18 3.47 11.30
N GLU A 9 2.00 3.00 11.67
CA GLU A 9 1.83 1.67 12.26
C GLU A 9 2.32 0.58 11.31
N TRP A 10 1.95 0.67 10.02
CA TRP A 10 2.37 -0.29 9.01
C TRP A 10 3.85 -0.21 8.65
N GLU A 11 4.49 0.96 8.76
CA GLU A 11 5.95 1.08 8.66
C GLU A 11 6.65 0.29 9.78
N THR A 12 6.20 0.42 11.03
CA THR A 12 6.73 -0.36 12.15
C THR A 12 6.51 -1.86 11.95
N TYR A 13 5.31 -2.27 11.54
CA TYR A 13 5.01 -3.66 11.23
C TYR A 13 5.87 -4.24 10.11
N ILE A 14 6.17 -3.46 9.07
CA ILE A 14 7.03 -3.91 7.98
C ILE A 14 8.48 -4.03 8.42
N GLN A 15 8.96 -3.15 9.31
CA GLN A 15 10.30 -3.30 9.90
C GLN A 15 10.38 -4.56 10.77
N ASP A 16 9.38 -4.81 11.62
CA ASP A 16 9.28 -6.05 12.40
C ASP A 16 9.25 -7.28 11.51
N TYR A 17 8.42 -7.26 10.45
CA TYR A 17 8.37 -8.32 9.44
C TYR A 17 9.75 -8.59 8.81
N LYS A 18 10.45 -7.54 8.36
CA LYS A 18 11.79 -7.66 7.76
C LYS A 18 12.80 -8.24 8.75
N ASN A 19 12.76 -7.81 10.01
CA ASN A 19 13.64 -8.31 11.07
C ASN A 19 13.31 -9.75 11.47
N SER A 20 12.06 -10.18 11.34
CA SER A 20 11.63 -11.53 11.71
C SER A 20 12.19 -12.61 10.80
N GLY A 21 12.54 -12.29 9.54
CA GLY A 21 12.99 -13.28 8.54
C GLY A 21 11.93 -14.33 8.18
N LEU A 22 10.68 -14.17 8.64
CA LEU A 22 9.61 -15.14 8.43
C LEU A 22 8.98 -14.98 7.04
N SER A 23 8.33 -16.04 6.57
CA SER A 23 7.39 -15.93 5.45
C SER A 23 6.18 -15.07 5.84
N LYS A 24 5.63 -14.33 4.87
CA LYS A 24 4.53 -13.37 5.07
C LYS A 24 3.33 -14.01 5.77
N GLY A 25 2.96 -15.22 5.36
CA GLY A 25 1.83 -15.95 5.96
C GLY A 25 2.06 -16.26 7.45
N ILE A 26 3.26 -16.75 7.79
CA ILE A 26 3.61 -17.12 9.17
C ILE A 26 3.69 -15.88 10.06
N TRP A 27 4.29 -14.80 9.57
CA TRP A 27 4.36 -13.55 10.32
C TRP A 27 2.95 -12.94 10.54
N CYS A 28 2.12 -12.92 9.50
CA CYS A 28 0.73 -12.46 9.60
C CYS A 28 -0.11 -13.31 10.58
N GLN A 29 0.08 -14.63 10.58
CA GLN A 29 -0.58 -15.51 11.56
C GLN A 29 -0.16 -15.19 12.99
N LYS A 30 1.14 -15.00 13.25
CA LYS A 30 1.64 -14.64 14.59
C LYS A 30 1.12 -13.30 15.09
N GLN A 31 1.02 -12.31 14.20
CA GLN A 31 0.55 -10.96 14.53
C GLN A 31 -0.99 -10.81 14.44
N ASN A 32 -1.71 -11.88 14.09
CA ASN A 32 -3.15 -11.87 13.82
C ASN A 32 -3.56 -10.78 12.80
N LEU A 33 -2.73 -10.60 11.77
CA LEU A 33 -2.91 -9.59 10.72
C LEU A 33 -3.34 -10.24 9.40
N PRO A 34 -4.22 -9.59 8.62
CA PRO A 34 -4.55 -10.09 7.29
C PRO A 34 -3.39 -9.93 6.31
N VAL A 35 -3.03 -11.03 5.63
CA VAL A 35 -1.93 -11.09 4.65
C VAL A 35 -2.10 -10.07 3.52
N HIS A 36 -3.32 -9.87 3.03
CA HIS A 36 -3.59 -8.92 1.94
C HIS A 36 -3.24 -7.47 2.33
N ARG A 37 -3.39 -7.10 3.61
CA ARG A 37 -3.00 -5.76 4.09
C ARG A 37 -1.49 -5.61 4.09
N LEU A 38 -0.75 -6.62 4.53
CA LEU A 38 0.71 -6.61 4.46
C LEU A 38 1.19 -6.45 3.01
N TYR A 39 0.60 -7.18 2.06
CA TYR A 39 0.90 -7.02 0.64
C TYR A 39 0.63 -5.61 0.13
N TYR A 40 -0.54 -5.05 0.46
CA TYR A 40 -0.89 -3.68 0.08
C TYR A 40 0.13 -2.66 0.59
N TRP A 41 0.52 -2.75 1.85
CA TRP A 41 1.47 -1.81 2.45
C TRP A 41 2.90 -2.02 1.97
N LEU A 42 3.33 -3.26 1.75
CA LEU A 42 4.63 -3.55 1.11
C LEU A 42 4.70 -2.92 -0.28
N LYS A 43 3.62 -3.05 -1.08
CA LYS A 43 3.55 -2.43 -2.40
C LYS A 43 3.56 -0.91 -2.29
N LYS A 44 2.69 -0.34 -1.44
CA LYS A 44 2.49 1.10 -1.29
C LYS A 44 3.69 1.86 -0.70
N LEU A 45 4.47 1.20 0.14
CA LEU A 45 5.70 1.75 0.70
C LEU A 45 6.94 1.38 -0.12
N SER A 46 6.75 0.64 -1.22
CA SER A 46 7.80 0.43 -2.20
C SER A 46 8.03 1.74 -2.96
N PRO A 47 9.30 2.16 -3.14
CA PRO A 47 9.64 3.42 -3.81
C PRO A 47 9.03 3.55 -5.22
N GLU A 48 8.76 2.43 -5.88
CA GLU A 48 8.17 2.38 -7.22
C GLU A 48 6.70 2.88 -7.29
N THR A 49 6.00 2.99 -6.16
CA THR A 49 4.59 3.43 -6.15
C THR A 49 4.36 4.86 -5.67
N GLU A 50 5.38 5.57 -5.20
CA GLU A 50 5.21 6.98 -4.82
C GLU A 50 4.88 7.87 -6.03
N ASP A 51 5.29 7.47 -7.24
CA ASP A 51 4.96 8.19 -8.48
C ASP A 51 3.50 8.02 -8.92
N GLN A 52 2.78 6.99 -8.47
CA GLN A 52 1.37 6.78 -8.85
C GLN A 52 0.38 7.62 -8.04
N ASN A 53 0.81 8.26 -6.94
CA ASN A 53 -0.06 9.14 -6.14
C ASN A 53 0.08 10.62 -6.49
N LYS A 54 1.09 10.99 -7.28
CA LYS A 54 1.00 12.17 -8.11
C LYS A 54 0.04 11.78 -9.21
N ASN A 55 -1.26 12.02 -9.00
CA ASN A 55 -2.23 11.99 -10.07
C ASN A 55 -1.72 12.97 -11.14
N GLU A 56 -0.97 12.41 -12.07
CA GLU A 56 -0.86 12.89 -13.43
C GLU A 56 -2.26 13.30 -13.83
N ARG A 57 -2.37 14.54 -14.25
CA ARG A 57 -3.60 15.17 -14.71
C ARG A 57 -4.22 14.24 -15.73
N VAL A 58 -5.16 13.41 -15.31
CA VAL A 58 -5.91 12.54 -16.20
C VAL A 58 -6.71 13.50 -17.07
N ASN A 59 -6.18 13.79 -18.27
CA ASN A 59 -6.77 14.73 -19.19
C ASN A 59 -7.90 13.99 -19.90
N TRP A 60 -9.07 13.97 -19.27
CA TRP A 60 -10.29 13.41 -19.85
C TRP A 60 -10.60 14.20 -21.12
N ILE A 61 -10.39 13.59 -22.28
CA ILE A 61 -10.76 14.20 -23.56
C ILE A 61 -12.27 14.02 -23.71
N SER A 62 -13.02 15.13 -23.73
CA SER A 62 -14.46 15.12 -23.99
C SER A 62 -14.73 14.64 -25.43
N MET A 63 -15.52 13.57 -25.56
CA MET A 63 -16.02 13.13 -26.87
C MET A 63 -17.21 13.99 -27.27
N ASN A 64 -17.05 14.80 -28.31
CA ASN A 64 -18.17 15.48 -28.95
C ASN A 64 -18.86 14.49 -29.90
N VAL A 65 -20.10 14.11 -29.56
CA VAL A 65 -20.96 13.31 -30.44
C VAL A 65 -21.63 14.26 -31.43
N PRO A 66 -21.42 14.11 -32.75
CA PRO A 66 -22.12 14.91 -33.73
C PRO A 66 -23.59 14.45 -33.85
N VAL A 67 -24.49 15.43 -33.95
CA VAL A 67 -25.95 15.29 -34.15
C VAL A 67 -26.28 15.10 -35.62
#